data_AF-A1BI34-F1
#
_entry.id   AF-A1BI34-F1
#
_cell.length_a   1.000
_cell.length_b   1.000
_cell.length_c   1.000
_cell.angle_alpha   90.00
_cell.angle_beta   90.00
_cell.angle_gamma   90.00
#
_symmetry.space_group_name_H-M   'P 1'
#
loop_
_entity.id
_entity.type
_entity.pdbx_description
1 polymer ?
#
loop_
_entity_poly.entity_id
_entity_poly.type
_entity_poly.pdbx_seq_one_letter_code
_entity_poly.pdbx_strand_id
1 'polypeptide(L)'
;MGYDFTEIYQINKQFDVDVHQIVSRIEGFGSFSSISEYELENLPKYAAVIAKAMKEKKKPVTPTQLRRFYTYVKSIDLANKQTKEDEQNFKDKYKLKFILPKIAGSSECESLEDLYKVLNACVNGDKIITVKDLRLFMEFFEAILDYHSTFKTQKKDN
;
A
#
# COMPACT_ATOMS: atom_id res chain seq x y z
N MET A 1 19.79 -17.52 -13.64
CA MET A 1 19.36 -16.23 -14.22
C MET A 1 18.31 -15.64 -13.30
N GLY A 2 18.66 -14.63 -12.51
CA GLY A 2 17.65 -13.86 -11.78
C GLY A 2 17.05 -12.85 -12.75
N TYR A 3 15.74 -12.88 -12.95
CA TYR A 3 15.06 -11.81 -13.68
C TYR A 3 15.17 -10.54 -12.84
N ASP A 4 15.87 -9.53 -13.36
CA ASP A 4 15.90 -8.21 -12.75
C ASP A 4 14.62 -7.47 -13.16
N PHE A 5 13.56 -7.62 -12.35
CA PHE A 5 12.30 -6.93 -12.57
C PHE A 5 12.46 -5.41 -12.54
N THR A 6 13.60 -4.87 -12.07
CA THR A 6 13.83 -3.44 -12.15
C THR A 6 13.86 -2.94 -13.60
N GLU A 7 14.20 -3.75 -14.60
CA GLU A 7 14.16 -3.32 -16.03
C GLU A 7 12.73 -3.06 -16.54
N ILE A 8 11.72 -3.80 -16.07
CA ILE A 8 10.31 -3.57 -16.43
C ILE A 8 9.83 -2.21 -15.89
N TYR A 9 10.42 -1.77 -14.78
CA TYR A 9 10.08 -0.49 -14.12
C TYR A 9 11.14 0.60 -14.33
N GLN A 10 12.26 0.30 -14.99
CA GLN A 10 13.31 1.21 -15.46
C GLN A 10 13.12 1.56 -16.94
N ILE A 11 11.88 1.51 -17.45
CA ILE A 11 11.56 2.31 -18.62
C ILE A 11 11.68 3.78 -18.17
N ASN A 12 12.79 4.38 -18.58
CA ASN A 12 13.17 5.78 -18.44
C ASN A 12 12.09 6.75 -18.94
N LYS A 13 11.00 6.88 -18.19
CA LYS A 13 10.13 8.05 -18.11
C LYS A 13 9.57 8.08 -16.69
N GLN A 14 10.13 9.00 -15.90
CA GLN A 14 9.39 9.83 -14.96
C GLN A 14 7.97 9.30 -14.70
N PHE A 15 7.75 8.57 -13.60
CA PHE A 15 6.40 8.56 -13.05
C PHE A 15 6.12 10.04 -12.78
N ASP A 16 5.35 10.70 -13.64
CA ASP A 16 4.97 12.11 -13.52
C ASP A 16 3.99 12.35 -12.36
N VAL A 17 3.92 11.35 -11.48
CA VAL A 17 2.98 11.19 -10.40
C VAL A 17 3.81 10.87 -9.16
N ASP A 18 3.76 11.77 -8.19
CA ASP A 18 4.37 11.58 -6.88
C ASP A 18 3.37 10.96 -5.88
N VAL A 19 3.83 10.68 -4.66
CA VAL A 19 2.98 10.10 -3.60
C VAL A 19 1.77 10.99 -3.30
N HIS A 20 1.90 12.32 -3.38
CA HIS A 20 0.80 13.24 -3.10
C HIS A 20 -0.31 13.14 -4.16
N GLN A 21 0.07 13.08 -5.43
CA GLN A 21 -0.87 12.86 -6.53
C GLN A 21 -1.55 11.49 -6.43
N ILE A 22 -0.80 10.43 -6.07
CA ILE A 22 -1.36 9.09 -5.86
C ILE A 22 -2.38 9.11 -4.72
N VAL A 23 -2.06 9.73 -3.59
CA VAL A 23 -2.99 9.92 -2.47
C VAL A 23 -4.27 10.61 -2.93
N SER A 24 -4.14 11.71 -3.69
CA SER A 24 -5.29 12.45 -4.23
C SER A 24 -6.17 11.60 -5.15
N ARG A 25 -5.55 10.74 -5.98
CA ARG A 25 -6.29 9.78 -6.83
C ARG A 25 -7.03 8.75 -5.99
N ILE A 26 -6.35 8.12 -5.03
CA ILE A 26 -6.95 7.12 -4.14
C ILE A 26 -8.11 7.72 -3.34
N GLU A 27 -7.98 8.96 -2.86
CA GLU A 27 -9.06 9.69 -2.18
C GLU A 27 -10.29 9.83 -3.06
N GLY A 28 -10.13 10.04 -4.37
CA GLY A 28 -11.22 10.11 -5.34
C GLY A 28 -11.94 8.77 -5.62
N PHE A 29 -11.43 7.64 -5.15
CA PHE A 29 -12.09 6.35 -5.35
C PHE A 29 -13.40 6.24 -4.54
N GLY A 30 -14.37 5.48 -5.05
CA GLY A 30 -15.53 5.03 -4.27
C GLY A 30 -15.12 3.93 -3.29
N SER A 31 -15.40 2.67 -3.63
CA SER A 31 -14.81 1.50 -2.99
C SER A 31 -13.73 0.87 -3.86
N PHE A 32 -12.87 0.01 -3.30
CA PHE A 32 -11.84 -0.67 -4.08
C PHE A 32 -12.40 -1.53 -5.22
N SER A 33 -13.56 -2.16 -5.00
CA SER A 33 -14.28 -2.93 -6.03
C SER A 33 -15.01 -2.08 -7.05
N SER A 34 -15.16 -0.78 -6.82
CA SER A 34 -15.78 0.17 -7.76
C SER A 34 -14.75 1.05 -8.48
N ILE A 35 -13.45 0.78 -8.34
CA ILE A 35 -12.40 1.50 -9.06
C ILE A 35 -12.55 1.26 -10.56
N SER A 36 -12.36 2.30 -11.37
CA SER A 36 -12.37 2.17 -12.84
C SER A 36 -11.25 1.24 -13.33
N GLU A 37 -11.46 0.54 -14.44
CA GLU A 37 -10.46 -0.36 -15.03
C GLU A 37 -9.09 0.33 -15.25
N TYR A 38 -9.10 1.58 -15.73
CA TYR A 38 -7.89 2.38 -15.88
C TYR A 38 -7.11 2.57 -14.57
N GLU A 39 -7.81 2.87 -13.47
CA GLU A 39 -7.16 3.05 -12.16
C GLU A 39 -6.68 1.71 -11.58
N LEU A 40 -7.42 0.62 -11.82
CA LEU A 40 -7.04 -0.74 -11.42
C LEU A 40 -5.73 -1.18 -12.10
N GLU A 41 -5.59 -0.93 -13.40
CA GLU A 41 -4.35 -1.20 -14.16
C GLU A 41 -3.15 -0.38 -13.68
N ASN A 42 -3.39 0.79 -13.08
CA ASN A 42 -2.33 1.67 -12.56
C ASN A 42 -2.00 1.42 -11.08
N LEU A 43 -2.77 0.62 -10.33
CA LEU A 43 -2.44 0.28 -8.93
C LEU A 43 -1.01 -0.28 -8.75
N PRO A 44 -0.51 -1.21 -9.58
CA PRO A 44 0.88 -1.67 -9.45
C PRO A 44 1.92 -0.55 -9.65
N LYS A 45 1.64 0.41 -10.55
CA LYS A 45 2.50 1.57 -10.77
C LYS A 45 2.50 2.50 -9.57
N TYR A 46 1.33 2.76 -8.99
CA TYR A 46 1.21 3.54 -7.76
C TYR A 46 2.00 2.88 -6.63
N ALA A 47 1.88 1.56 -6.49
CA ALA A 47 2.61 0.80 -5.49
C ALA A 47 4.13 0.95 -5.65
N ALA A 48 4.64 0.89 -6.89
CA ALA A 48 6.05 1.08 -7.20
C ALA A 48 6.55 2.49 -6.81
N VAL A 49 5.79 3.55 -7.15
CA VAL A 49 6.13 4.94 -6.79
C VAL A 49 6.16 5.12 -5.28
N ILE A 50 5.14 4.63 -4.57
CA ILE A 50 5.05 4.71 -3.11
C ILE A 50 6.24 3.99 -2.47
N ALA A 51 6.53 2.76 -2.92
CA ALA A 51 7.65 1.97 -2.42
C ALA A 51 9.01 2.66 -2.64
N LYS A 52 9.21 3.26 -3.82
CA LYS A 52 10.43 4.02 -4.15
C LYS A 52 10.57 5.25 -3.26
N ALA A 53 9.50 6.04 -3.10
CA ALA A 53 9.51 7.23 -2.26
C ALA A 53 9.88 6.90 -0.80
N MET A 54 9.32 5.83 -0.24
CA MET A 54 9.65 5.37 1.12
C MET A 54 11.11 4.91 1.27
N LYS A 55 11.74 4.41 0.21
CA LYS A 55 13.16 4.02 0.18
C LYS A 55 14.12 5.21 0.07
N GLU A 56 13.73 6.23 -0.68
CA GLU A 56 14.58 7.39 -0.99
C GLU A 56 14.55 8.48 0.09
N LYS A 57 13.66 8.36 1.09
CA LYS A 57 13.61 9.27 2.24
C LYS A 57 14.91 9.29 3.04
N LYS A 58 15.19 10.43 3.69
CA LYS A 58 16.34 10.59 4.62
C LYS A 58 16.35 9.54 5.74
N LYS A 59 15.16 9.16 6.22
CA LYS A 59 14.95 8.00 7.11
C LYS A 59 14.11 6.97 6.33
N PRO A 60 14.75 6.04 5.60
CA PRO A 60 14.02 5.06 4.80
C PRO A 60 13.16 4.15 5.66
N VAL A 61 12.00 3.77 5.15
CA VAL A 61 11.21 2.69 5.76
C VAL A 61 11.97 1.38 5.61
N THR A 62 12.05 0.59 6.67
CA THR A 62 12.64 -0.75 6.61
C THR A 62 11.59 -1.78 6.20
N PRO A 63 11.99 -2.90 5.56
CA PRO A 63 11.06 -3.98 5.25
C PRO A 63 10.33 -4.51 6.49
N THR A 64 11.01 -4.54 7.66
CA THR A 64 10.41 -4.98 8.93
C THR A 64 9.31 -4.04 9.40
N GLN A 65 9.51 -2.73 9.31
CA GLN A 65 8.49 -1.74 9.65
C GLN A 65 7.26 -1.87 8.76
N LEU A 66 7.45 -2.02 7.44
CA LEU A 66 6.35 -2.18 6.49
C LEU A 66 5.58 -3.49 6.73
N ARG A 67 6.30 -4.61 6.89
CA ARG A 67 5.71 -5.93 7.20
C ARG A 67 4.85 -5.91 8.45
N ARG A 68 5.24 -5.20 9.50
CA ARG A 68 4.47 -5.09 10.75
C ARG A 68 3.03 -4.63 10.49
N PHE A 69 2.84 -3.62 9.65
CA PHE A 69 1.51 -3.10 9.33
C PHE A 69 0.78 -3.99 8.32
N TYR A 70 1.48 -4.52 7.32
CA TYR A 70 0.91 -5.51 6.39
C TYR A 70 0.36 -6.73 7.15
N THR A 71 1.13 -7.34 8.05
CA THR A 71 0.70 -8.50 8.83
C THR A 71 -0.53 -8.20 9.69
N TYR A 72 -0.62 -6.99 10.24
CA TYR A 72 -1.79 -6.55 10.99
C TYR A 72 -3.06 -6.59 10.13
N VAL A 73 -3.02 -6.03 8.92
CA VAL A 73 -4.16 -6.07 7.99
C VAL A 73 -4.40 -7.47 7.44
N LYS A 74 -3.33 -8.20 7.09
CA LYS A 74 -3.41 -9.58 6.58
C LYS A 74 -4.15 -10.50 7.56
N SER A 75 -4.04 -10.26 8.86
CA SER A 75 -4.81 -11.01 9.86
C SER A 75 -6.33 -10.89 9.68
N ILE A 76 -6.82 -9.75 9.19
CA ILE A 76 -8.24 -9.50 8.88
C ILE A 76 -8.65 -10.31 7.66
N ASP A 77 -7.85 -10.29 6.59
CA ASP A 77 -8.07 -11.08 5.38
C ASP A 77 -8.08 -12.59 5.68
N LEU A 78 -7.11 -13.08 6.47
CA LEU A 78 -7.05 -14.48 6.89
C LEU A 78 -8.27 -14.92 7.70
N ALA A 79 -8.79 -14.08 8.59
CA ALA A 79 -10.00 -14.36 9.35
C ALA A 79 -11.25 -14.48 8.47
N ASN A 80 -11.19 -13.97 7.23
CA ASN A 80 -12.29 -13.92 6.27
C ASN A 80 -12.01 -14.70 4.97
N LYS A 81 -11.02 -15.62 4.99
CA LYS A 81 -10.64 -16.41 3.82
C LYS A 81 -11.80 -17.19 3.19
N GLN A 82 -12.72 -17.68 4.02
CA GLN A 82 -13.91 -18.44 3.57
C GLN A 82 -15.17 -17.58 3.48
N THR A 83 -15.08 -16.29 3.76
CA THR A 83 -16.19 -15.36 3.66
C THR A 83 -16.43 -15.01 2.19
N LYS A 84 -17.71 -14.88 1.82
CA LYS A 84 -18.11 -14.46 0.47
C LYS A 84 -17.62 -13.04 0.18
N GLU A 85 -17.38 -12.76 -1.10
CA GLU A 85 -16.79 -11.49 -1.54
C GLU A 85 -17.68 -10.28 -1.28
N ASP A 86 -18.99 -10.46 -1.37
CA ASP A 86 -20.03 -9.44 -1.20
C ASP A 86 -20.38 -9.14 0.28
N GLU A 87 -19.83 -9.91 1.24
CA GLU A 87 -20.10 -9.71 2.67
C GLU A 87 -19.55 -8.37 3.17
N GLN A 88 -20.41 -7.55 3.78
CA GLN A 88 -20.06 -6.23 4.32
C GLN A 88 -19.68 -6.26 5.80
N ASN A 89 -20.19 -7.25 6.54
CA ASN A 89 -19.99 -7.44 7.98
C ASN A 89 -18.95 -8.53 8.24
N PHE A 90 -17.82 -8.44 7.54
CA PHE A 90 -16.74 -9.39 7.68
C PHE A 90 -16.02 -9.26 9.04
N LYS A 91 -15.47 -10.38 9.51
CA LYS A 91 -14.84 -10.48 10.83
C LYS A 91 -13.70 -9.48 10.98
N ASP A 92 -13.53 -8.93 12.16
CA ASP A 92 -12.42 -8.03 12.49
C ASP A 92 -12.33 -6.74 11.66
N LYS A 93 -13.38 -6.35 10.91
CA LYS A 93 -13.42 -5.09 10.15
C LYS A 93 -13.04 -3.86 10.99
N TYR A 94 -13.39 -3.83 12.28
CA TYR A 94 -13.04 -2.75 13.20
C TYR A 94 -11.51 -2.53 13.33
N LYS A 95 -10.68 -3.56 13.11
CA LYS A 95 -9.21 -3.46 13.18
C LYS A 95 -8.65 -2.49 12.14
N LEU A 96 -9.30 -2.30 11.00
CA LEU A 96 -8.90 -1.30 10.00
C LEU A 96 -8.82 0.12 10.60
N LYS A 97 -9.71 0.46 11.55
CA LYS A 97 -9.71 1.77 12.23
C LYS A 97 -8.47 2.00 13.10
N PHE A 98 -7.76 0.95 13.47
CA PHE A 98 -6.60 1.02 14.36
C PHE A 98 -5.25 1.04 13.62
N ILE A 99 -5.24 0.88 12.29
CA ILE A 99 -3.98 0.91 11.54
C ILE A 99 -3.29 2.28 11.62
N LEU A 100 -4.06 3.37 11.49
CA LEU A 100 -3.53 4.74 11.51
C LEU A 100 -3.02 5.13 12.91
N PRO A 101 -3.77 4.89 14.01
CA PRO A 101 -3.23 5.07 15.36
C PRO A 101 -1.95 4.26 15.62
N LYS A 102 -1.84 3.03 15.10
CA LYS A 102 -0.63 2.21 15.26
C LYS A 102 0.59 2.81 14.56
N ILE A 103 0.40 3.45 13.41
CA ILE A 103 1.49 4.16 12.72
C ILE A 103 1.85 5.44 13.48
N ALA A 104 0.86 6.26 13.81
CA ALA A 104 1.04 7.56 14.47
C ALA A 104 1.69 7.42 15.86
N GLY A 105 1.34 6.37 16.62
CA GLY A 105 1.90 6.08 17.93
C GLY A 105 3.23 5.32 17.91
N SER A 106 3.77 4.97 16.74
CA SER A 106 5.07 4.32 16.64
C SER A 106 6.20 5.33 16.83
N SER A 107 7.32 4.91 17.42
CA SER A 107 8.55 5.70 17.51
C SER A 107 9.17 6.05 16.15
N GLU A 108 8.61 5.50 15.08
CA GLU A 108 9.09 5.56 13.70
C GLU A 108 8.15 6.38 12.81
N CYS A 109 7.18 7.09 13.40
CA CYS A 109 6.09 7.78 12.71
C CYS A 109 6.59 8.71 11.60
N GLU A 110 7.70 9.42 11.81
CA GLU A 110 8.33 10.29 10.80
C GLU A 110 8.74 9.53 9.53
N SER A 111 9.33 8.33 9.68
CA SER A 111 9.73 7.49 8.54
C SER A 111 8.51 6.93 7.81
N LEU A 112 7.41 6.73 8.53
CA LEU A 112 6.18 6.10 8.06
C LEU A 112 5.15 7.11 7.56
N GLU A 113 5.48 8.39 7.43
CA GLU A 113 4.54 9.44 7.06
C GLU A 113 3.86 9.18 5.70
N ASP A 114 4.61 8.70 4.70
CA ASP A 114 4.04 8.42 3.37
C ASP A 114 3.12 7.20 3.43
N LEU A 115 3.54 6.16 4.18
CA LEU A 115 2.72 5.00 4.44
C LEU A 115 1.43 5.40 5.16
N TYR A 116 1.50 6.31 6.14
CA TYR A 116 0.35 6.85 6.84
C TYR A 116 -0.62 7.53 5.88
N LYS A 117 -0.13 8.43 5.01
CA LYS A 117 -0.96 9.17 4.05
C LYS A 117 -1.65 8.22 3.07
N VAL A 118 -0.91 7.27 2.51
CA VAL A 118 -1.44 6.25 1.59
C VAL A 118 -2.48 5.39 2.29
N LEU A 119 -2.17 4.83 3.47
CA LEU A 119 -3.12 3.97 4.19
C LEU A 119 -4.36 4.76 4.63
N ASN A 120 -4.21 6.02 5.04
CA ASN A 120 -5.35 6.88 5.36
C ASN A 120 -6.25 7.05 4.15
N ALA A 121 -5.68 7.35 2.98
CA ALA A 121 -6.45 7.43 1.73
C ALA A 121 -7.16 6.12 1.38
N CYS A 122 -6.57 4.96 1.70
CA CYS A 122 -7.18 3.65 1.42
C CYS A 122 -8.27 3.23 2.40
N VAL A 123 -8.10 3.51 3.70
CA VAL A 123 -8.98 2.96 4.77
C VAL A 123 -9.99 3.96 5.31
N ASN A 124 -9.85 5.24 4.98
CA ASN A 124 -10.80 6.26 5.41
C ASN A 124 -12.05 6.26 4.51
N GLY A 125 -13.19 6.63 5.09
CA GLY A 125 -14.50 6.57 4.44
C GLY A 125 -14.97 5.15 4.13
N ASP A 126 -15.85 5.03 3.13
CA ASP A 126 -16.47 3.77 2.72
C ASP A 126 -15.69 3.08 1.60
N LYS A 127 -14.36 3.09 1.65
CA LYS A 127 -13.50 2.48 0.61
C LYS A 127 -13.40 0.96 0.71
N ILE A 128 -13.47 0.43 1.94
CA ILE A 128 -13.42 -1.00 2.26
C ILE A 128 -14.73 -1.41 2.90
N ILE A 129 -15.74 -1.67 2.06
CA ILE A 129 -17.09 -2.03 2.51
C ILE A 129 -17.21 -3.55 2.62
N THR A 130 -16.79 -4.25 1.58
CA THR A 130 -16.95 -5.69 1.37
C THR A 130 -15.62 -6.46 1.52
N VAL A 131 -15.70 -7.80 1.60
CA VAL A 131 -14.51 -8.67 1.54
C VAL A 131 -13.76 -8.50 0.22
N LYS A 132 -14.45 -8.26 -0.89
CA LYS A 132 -13.82 -7.97 -2.19
C LYS A 132 -12.94 -6.73 -2.12
N ASP A 133 -13.46 -5.64 -1.52
CA ASP A 133 -12.69 -4.41 -1.34
C ASP A 133 -11.44 -4.65 -0.48
N LEU A 134 -11.58 -5.44 0.59
CA LEU A 134 -10.46 -5.80 1.47
C LEU A 134 -9.37 -6.54 0.69
N ARG A 135 -9.74 -7.51 -0.16
CA ARG A 135 -8.78 -8.29 -0.96
C ARG A 135 -8.03 -7.43 -1.97
N LEU A 136 -8.73 -6.55 -2.69
CA LEU A 136 -8.11 -5.61 -3.62
C LEU A 136 -7.16 -4.63 -2.92
N PHE A 137 -7.56 -4.12 -1.75
CA PHE A 137 -6.66 -3.32 -0.91
C PHE A 137 -5.43 -4.13 -0.46
N MET A 138 -5.60 -5.40 -0.08
CA MET A 138 -4.50 -6.27 0.30
C MET A 138 -3.53 -6.53 -0.84
N GLU A 139 -4.02 -6.78 -2.06
CA GLU A 139 -3.19 -6.93 -3.26
C GLU A 139 -2.36 -5.67 -3.54
N PHE A 140 -2.99 -4.50 -3.42
CA PHE A 140 -2.28 -3.22 -3.54
C PHE A 140 -1.20 -3.04 -2.46
N PHE A 141 -1.50 -3.36 -1.20
CA PHE A 141 -0.54 -3.24 -0.11
C PHE A 141 0.61 -4.28 -0.24
N GLU A 142 0.31 -5.48 -0.72
CA GLU A 142 1.30 -6.51 -1.02
C GLU A 142 2.25 -6.05 -2.14
N ALA A 143 1.71 -5.45 -3.20
CA ALA A 143 2.52 -4.87 -4.27
C ALA A 143 3.49 -3.80 -3.73
N ILE A 144 3.05 -2.91 -2.84
CA ILE A 144 3.94 -1.91 -2.20
C ILE A 144 5.10 -2.61 -1.48
N LEU A 145 4.80 -3.68 -0.74
CA LEU A 145 5.80 -4.44 0.02
C LEU A 145 6.81 -5.14 -0.90
N ASP A 146 6.33 -5.74 -1.98
CA ASP A 146 7.15 -6.42 -2.97
C ASP A 146 8.09 -5.44 -3.68
N TYR A 147 7.56 -4.33 -4.20
CA TYR A 147 8.41 -3.29 -4.80
C TYR A 147 9.45 -2.76 -3.82
N HIS A 148 9.04 -2.48 -2.58
CA HIS A 148 9.93 -2.00 -1.54
C HIS A 148 11.05 -3.00 -1.24
N SER A 149 10.78 -4.31 -1.36
CA SER A 149 11.79 -5.36 -1.20
C SER A 149 12.75 -5.45 -2.39
N THR A 150 12.28 -5.16 -3.61
CA THR A 150 13.08 -5.23 -4.85
C THR A 150 14.00 -4.04 -5.06
N PHE A 151 13.64 -2.84 -4.59
CA PHE A 151 14.50 -1.68 -4.73
C PHE A 151 15.76 -1.84 -3.88
N LYS A 152 16.89 -2.08 -4.56
CA LYS A 152 18.23 -2.06 -3.95
C LYS A 152 18.49 -0.65 -3.43
N THR A 153 18.88 -0.54 -2.16
CA THR A 153 19.37 0.72 -1.61
C THR A 153 20.62 1.10 -2.40
N GLN A 154 20.57 2.14 -3.23
CA GLN A 154 21.78 2.69 -3.82
C GLN A 154 22.58 3.28 -2.65
N LYS A 155 23.62 2.58 -2.20
CA LYS A 155 24.67 3.20 -1.38
C LYS A 155 25.26 4.30 -2.26
N LYS A 156 25.03 5.57 -1.89
CA LYS A 156 25.90 6.64 -2.34
C LYS A 156 27.24 6.39 -1.67
N ASP A 157 28.18 5.83 -2.41
CA ASP A 157 29.58 5.86 -2.02
C ASP A 157 29.98 7.34 -1.98
N ASN A 158 30.25 7.85 -0.78
CA ASN A 158 30.83 9.17 -0.53
C ASN A 158 32.33 9.13 -0.79
#